data_AF-A0A5T2RMF8-F1
#
_entry.id   AF-A0A5T2RMF8-F1
#
_cell.length_a   1.000
_cell.length_b   1.000
_cell.length_c   1.000
_cell.angle_alpha   90.00
_cell.angle_beta   90.00
_cell.angle_gamma   90.00
#
_symmetry.space_group_name_H-M   'P 1'
#
loop_
_entity.id
_entity.type
_entity.pdbx_description
1 polymer ?
#
loop_
_entity_poly.entity_id
_entity_poly.type
_entity_poly.pdbx_seq_one_letter_code
_entity_poly.pdbx_strand_id
1 'polypeptide(L)'
;MHRIDTKTAQKDKFGAGKNGFTRGNPQTGTPATDLDDDYFDMLQEELCSVVEASGASLEKGRHDQLLTALRALLLSRKNPFGDIKSDGTVKTALENLGLGEAATRNVGTGTGQVPDMSSFTTGHSGAADWPIPKSGWSKGPDGVITQWGIFGFPVGQTGTNVVFPLPFPARVESITLTMADIQESLLSPATMPAYGVNSTGTSRTGFTARMSGAGGFNLCYIAKGR
;
A
#
# COMPACT_ATOMS: atom_id res chain seq x y z
N MET A 1 16.37 -25.33 36.39
CA MET A 1 17.72 -25.87 36.68
C MET A 1 18.10 -25.65 38.16
N HIS A 2 18.64 -26.67 38.82
CA HIS A 2 19.16 -26.60 40.19
C HIS A 2 20.68 -26.81 40.25
N ARG A 3 21.30 -26.56 41.40
CA ARG A 3 22.74 -26.75 41.63
C ARG A 3 22.94 -28.08 42.36
N ILE A 4 24.06 -28.75 42.08
CA ILE A 4 24.44 -29.96 42.82
C ILE A 4 24.45 -29.71 44.34
N ASP A 5 23.71 -30.54 45.06
CA ASP A 5 23.45 -30.41 46.49
C ASP A 5 23.66 -31.73 47.26
N THR A 6 24.31 -32.71 46.63
CA THR A 6 24.82 -33.91 47.29
C THR A 6 25.69 -33.55 48.50
N LYS A 7 25.80 -34.48 49.46
CA LYS A 7 26.56 -34.26 50.71
C LYS A 7 28.04 -33.86 50.48
N THR A 8 28.59 -34.28 49.36
CA THR A 8 29.98 -34.02 48.93
C THR A 8 30.11 -32.82 47.98
N ALA A 9 29.01 -32.11 47.70
CA ALA A 9 29.06 -30.88 46.93
C ALA A 9 29.92 -29.84 47.66
N GLN A 10 30.74 -29.10 46.91
CA GLN A 10 31.52 -28.03 47.49
C GLN A 10 30.59 -26.88 47.87
N LYS A 11 30.37 -26.74 49.18
CA LYS A 11 29.54 -25.68 49.73
C LYS A 11 30.06 -24.30 49.33
N ASP A 12 29.15 -23.42 48.92
CA ASP A 12 29.41 -22.00 48.64
C ASP A 12 30.53 -21.70 47.63
N LYS A 13 30.86 -22.65 46.73
CA LYS A 13 31.94 -22.49 45.74
C LYS A 13 31.84 -21.19 44.92
N PHE A 14 30.62 -20.74 44.64
CA PHE A 14 30.36 -19.52 43.87
C PHE A 14 29.67 -18.41 44.69
N GLY A 15 29.80 -18.44 46.02
CA GLY A 15 29.16 -17.52 46.97
C GLY A 15 28.12 -18.20 47.87
N ALA A 16 27.55 -17.46 48.82
CA ALA A 16 26.60 -18.01 49.79
C ALA A 16 25.39 -18.69 49.11
N GLY A 17 25.09 -19.93 49.50
CA GLY A 17 24.04 -20.79 48.96
C GLY A 17 24.36 -21.38 47.57
N LYS A 18 25.57 -21.17 47.04
CA LYS A 18 25.92 -21.49 45.66
C LYS A 18 26.93 -22.62 45.59
N ASN A 19 26.46 -23.82 45.91
CA ASN A 19 27.24 -25.06 45.83
C ASN A 19 27.74 -25.34 44.41
N GLY A 20 28.78 -26.18 44.29
CA GLY A 20 29.33 -26.61 43.01
C GLY A 20 30.21 -27.86 43.09
N PHE A 21 30.70 -28.32 41.95
CA PHE A 21 31.52 -29.53 41.83
C PHE A 21 32.95 -29.33 42.36
N THR A 22 33.49 -30.32 43.04
CA THR A 22 34.92 -30.43 43.36
C THR A 22 35.47 -31.79 42.97
N ARG A 23 36.73 -31.83 42.53
CA ARG A 23 37.46 -33.08 42.26
C ARG A 23 37.90 -33.81 43.54
N GLY A 24 37.59 -33.24 44.70
CA GLY A 24 38.12 -33.67 45.99
C GLY A 24 39.60 -33.31 46.15
N ASN A 25 40.13 -33.61 47.34
CA ASN A 25 41.55 -33.54 47.64
C ASN A 25 41.90 -34.63 48.66
N PRO A 26 42.54 -35.73 48.22
CA PRO A 26 42.95 -36.81 49.10
C PRO A 26 43.89 -36.36 50.25
N GLN A 27 44.71 -35.31 50.03
CA GLN A 27 45.64 -34.81 51.05
C GLN A 27 44.93 -34.10 52.21
N THR A 28 43.76 -33.51 51.96
CA THR A 28 42.95 -32.81 52.96
C THR A 28 41.71 -33.59 53.37
N GLY A 29 41.58 -34.85 52.91
CA GLY A 29 40.42 -35.70 53.18
C GLY A 29 39.10 -35.20 52.57
N THR A 30 39.14 -34.29 51.59
CA THR A 30 37.93 -33.76 50.95
C THR A 30 37.49 -34.73 49.85
N PRO A 31 36.29 -35.33 49.94
CA PRO A 31 35.79 -36.21 48.88
C PRO A 31 35.50 -35.42 47.59
N ALA A 32 35.51 -36.12 46.45
CA ALA A 32 35.00 -35.57 45.20
C ALA A 32 33.47 -35.43 45.28
N THR A 33 32.89 -34.55 44.46
CA THR A 33 31.43 -34.40 44.42
C THR A 33 30.77 -35.60 43.76
N ASP A 34 29.97 -36.30 44.54
CA ASP A 34 29.04 -37.33 44.10
C ASP A 34 28.03 -36.75 43.13
N LEU A 35 27.76 -37.54 42.11
CA LEU A 35 26.83 -37.29 41.02
C LEU A 35 25.54 -38.07 41.31
N ASP A 36 24.41 -37.37 41.38
CA ASP A 36 23.09 -37.96 41.64
C ASP A 36 22.16 -37.88 40.42
N ASP A 37 21.17 -38.77 40.43
CA ASP A 37 20.10 -38.84 39.44
C ASP A 37 19.33 -37.53 39.34
N ASP A 38 18.93 -36.95 40.49
CA ASP A 38 18.18 -35.69 40.52
C ASP A 38 18.86 -34.54 39.75
N TYR A 39 20.19 -34.45 39.76
CA TYR A 39 20.91 -33.45 38.97
C TYR A 39 20.96 -33.78 37.48
N PHE A 40 21.22 -35.04 37.11
CA PHE A 40 21.29 -35.44 35.70
C PHE A 40 19.92 -35.47 35.01
N ASP A 41 18.89 -35.92 35.70
CA ASP A 41 17.52 -35.92 35.21
C ASP A 41 17.04 -34.50 34.98
N MET A 42 17.34 -33.57 35.90
CA MET A 42 17.04 -32.16 35.68
C MET A 42 17.74 -31.59 34.44
N LEU A 43 19.03 -31.89 34.23
CA LEU A 43 19.74 -31.43 33.03
C LEU A 43 19.15 -32.05 31.76
N GLN A 44 18.78 -33.33 31.81
CA GLN A 44 18.13 -34.00 30.70
C GLN A 44 16.80 -33.34 30.38
N GLU A 45 15.91 -33.17 31.36
CA GLU A 45 14.58 -32.60 31.16
C GLU A 45 14.63 -31.15 30.68
N GLU A 46 15.59 -30.33 31.12
CA GLU A 46 15.78 -28.96 30.60
C GLU A 46 16.13 -28.98 29.10
N LEU A 47 17.04 -29.86 28.68
CA LEU A 47 17.42 -29.98 27.27
C LEU A 47 16.31 -30.61 26.43
N CYS A 48 15.64 -31.63 26.95
CA CYS A 48 14.51 -32.31 26.34
C CYS A 48 13.33 -31.35 26.14
N SER A 49 13.00 -30.55 27.16
CA SER A 49 11.93 -29.55 27.11
C SER A 49 12.13 -28.54 25.97
N VAL A 50 13.37 -28.13 25.68
CA VAL A 50 13.66 -27.23 24.55
C VAL A 50 13.36 -27.91 23.22
N VAL A 51 13.68 -29.20 23.07
CA VAL A 51 13.40 -29.97 21.85
C VAL A 51 11.89 -30.15 21.66
N GLU A 52 11.19 -30.54 22.71
CA GLU A 52 9.74 -30.74 22.67
C GLU A 52 8.98 -29.43 22.42
N ALA A 53 9.43 -28.32 23.01
CA ALA A 53 8.85 -26.99 22.77
C ALA A 53 8.94 -26.56 21.30
N SER A 54 9.92 -27.08 20.54
CA SER A 54 10.02 -26.86 19.10
C SER A 54 9.03 -27.70 18.27
N GLY A 55 8.26 -28.59 18.91
CA GLY A 55 7.34 -29.53 18.27
C GLY A 55 8.01 -30.82 17.79
N ALA A 56 9.31 -30.99 18.01
CA ALA A 56 10.04 -32.20 17.65
C ALA A 56 9.93 -33.27 18.75
N SER A 57 9.89 -34.54 18.36
CA SER A 57 9.97 -35.66 19.30
C SER A 57 11.43 -36.01 19.64
N LEU A 58 11.64 -36.51 20.86
CA LEU A 58 12.95 -36.95 21.33
C LEU A 58 13.39 -38.26 20.65
N GLU A 59 14.57 -38.25 20.04
CA GLU A 59 15.11 -39.39 19.28
C GLU A 59 16.51 -39.79 19.78
N LYS A 60 16.62 -40.94 20.44
CA LYS A 60 17.89 -41.43 21.04
C LYS A 60 19.08 -41.46 20.07
N GLY A 61 18.85 -41.76 18.79
CA GLY A 61 19.90 -41.88 17.77
C GLY A 61 20.32 -40.55 17.13
N ARG A 62 19.67 -39.44 17.47
CA ARG A 62 19.84 -38.16 16.78
C ARG A 62 20.60 -37.17 17.67
N HIS A 63 21.74 -36.70 17.20
CA HIS A 63 22.69 -35.88 17.98
C HIS A 63 22.65 -34.38 17.64
N ASP A 64 21.64 -33.92 16.89
CA ASP A 64 21.45 -32.51 16.50
C ASP A 64 20.10 -31.94 16.94
N GLN A 65 19.40 -32.61 17.85
CA GLN A 65 18.04 -32.25 18.27
C GLN A 65 17.97 -30.84 18.86
N LEU A 66 18.86 -30.51 19.80
CA LEU A 66 18.91 -29.17 20.41
C LEU A 66 19.22 -28.08 19.37
N LEU A 67 20.16 -28.35 18.46
CA LEU A 67 20.49 -27.42 17.39
C LEU A 67 19.30 -27.20 16.44
N THR A 68 18.56 -28.27 16.14
CA THR A 68 17.36 -28.19 15.31
C THR A 68 16.26 -27.41 16.01
N ALA A 69 16.04 -27.67 17.30
CA ALA A 69 15.05 -26.99 18.12
C ALA A 69 15.31 -25.49 18.21
N LEU A 70 16.56 -25.09 18.48
CA LEU A 70 16.94 -23.67 18.51
C LEU A 70 16.72 -22.97 17.16
N ARG A 71 16.92 -23.67 16.03
CA ARG A 71 16.63 -23.11 14.70
C ARG A 71 15.14 -22.96 14.42
N ALA A 72 14.31 -23.78 15.03
CA ALA A 72 12.85 -23.71 14.89
C ALA A 72 12.24 -22.67 15.84
N LEU A 73 12.75 -22.57 17.06
CA LEU A 73 12.25 -21.66 18.10
C LEU A 73 12.69 -20.20 17.89
N LEU A 74 13.77 -19.98 17.15
CA LEU A 74 14.35 -18.65 16.95
C LEU A 74 14.27 -18.26 15.49
N LEU A 75 13.82 -17.03 15.24
CA LEU A 75 13.85 -16.40 13.93
C LEU A 75 15.26 -16.45 13.32
N SER A 76 15.38 -17.11 12.17
CA SER A 76 16.63 -17.20 11.44
C SER A 76 16.90 -15.90 10.70
N ARG A 77 18.11 -15.34 10.84
CA ARG A 77 18.53 -14.18 10.02
C ARG A 77 18.63 -14.49 8.53
N LYS A 78 18.58 -15.77 8.13
CA LYS A 78 18.65 -16.19 6.73
C LYS A 78 17.29 -16.11 6.03
N ASN A 79 16.17 -16.24 6.76
CA ASN A 79 14.82 -16.20 6.17
C ASN A 79 13.74 -15.65 7.14
N PRO A 80 13.96 -14.50 7.78
CA PRO A 80 13.12 -14.04 8.90
C PRO A 80 11.65 -13.83 8.51
N PHE A 81 11.37 -13.39 7.28
CA PHE A 81 9.98 -13.22 6.82
C PHE A 81 9.31 -14.54 6.44
N GLY A 82 10.08 -15.54 6.00
CA GLY A 82 9.57 -16.88 5.76
C GLY A 82 9.19 -17.59 7.07
N ASP A 83 9.97 -17.37 8.12
CA ASP A 83 9.72 -17.89 9.46
C ASP A 83 8.45 -17.26 10.06
N ILE A 84 8.31 -15.91 10.03
CA ILE A 84 7.07 -15.21 10.46
C ILE A 84 5.83 -15.76 9.75
N LYS A 85 5.95 -16.07 8.46
CA LYS A 85 4.85 -16.67 7.70
C LYS A 85 4.53 -18.08 8.18
N SER A 86 5.55 -18.88 8.47
CA SER A 86 5.39 -20.27 8.92
C SER A 86 4.81 -20.35 10.33
N ASP A 87 5.14 -19.38 11.18
CA ASP A 87 4.61 -19.26 12.55
C ASP A 87 3.14 -18.81 12.60
N GLY A 88 2.55 -18.40 11.47
CA GLY A 88 1.18 -17.89 11.41
C GLY A 88 1.00 -16.49 12.02
N THR A 89 2.09 -15.75 12.25
CA THR A 89 2.09 -14.46 12.98
C THR A 89 2.10 -13.23 12.07
N VAL A 90 1.86 -13.40 10.76
CA VAL A 90 1.90 -12.31 9.75
C VAL A 90 1.07 -11.10 10.17
N LYS A 91 -0.14 -11.30 10.71
CA LYS A 91 -1.03 -10.20 11.12
C LYS A 91 -0.36 -9.32 12.19
N THR A 92 0.16 -9.93 13.26
CA THR A 92 0.85 -9.22 14.33
C THR A 92 2.13 -8.54 13.82
N ALA A 93 2.85 -9.17 12.88
CA ALA A 93 4.03 -8.55 12.28
C ALA A 93 3.68 -7.27 11.49
N LEU A 94 2.58 -7.26 10.72
CA LEU A 94 2.09 -6.06 10.04
C LEU A 94 1.68 -4.96 11.04
N GLU A 95 0.99 -5.33 12.13
CA GLU A 95 0.58 -4.42 13.21
C GLU A 95 1.80 -3.78 13.90
N ASN A 96 2.82 -4.57 14.26
CA ASN A 96 4.06 -4.07 14.89
C ASN A 96 4.83 -3.10 14.00
N LEU A 97 4.77 -3.25 12.68
CA LEU A 97 5.38 -2.34 11.71
C LEU A 97 4.52 -1.09 11.45
N GLY A 98 3.32 -1.00 12.02
CA GLY A 98 2.37 0.07 11.75
C GLY A 98 1.83 0.05 10.32
N LEU A 99 1.86 -1.11 9.65
CA LEU A 99 1.35 -1.25 8.29
C LEU A 99 -0.18 -1.31 8.31
N GLY A 100 -0.80 -0.31 7.69
CA GLY A 100 -2.25 -0.28 7.49
C GLY A 100 -2.70 -1.12 6.30
N GLU A 101 -3.99 -1.08 6.03
CA GLU A 101 -4.62 -1.85 4.95
C GLU A 101 -4.08 -1.54 3.54
N ALA A 102 -3.45 -0.37 3.32
CA ALA A 102 -2.83 -0.07 2.03
C ALA A 102 -1.73 -1.08 1.65
N ALA A 103 -1.01 -1.62 2.64
CA ALA A 103 0.06 -2.60 2.42
C ALA A 103 -0.47 -3.97 1.95
N THR A 104 -1.76 -4.25 2.11
CA THR A 104 -2.40 -5.51 1.72
C THR A 104 -3.22 -5.39 0.43
N ARG A 105 -3.36 -4.18 -0.13
CA ARG A 105 -4.10 -3.93 -1.37
C ARG A 105 -3.21 -4.11 -2.59
N ASN A 106 -3.76 -4.75 -3.62
CA ASN A 106 -3.09 -4.83 -4.93
C ASN A 106 -3.15 -3.49 -5.67
N VAL A 107 -2.19 -3.27 -6.56
CA VAL A 107 -2.21 -2.14 -7.50
C VAL A 107 -3.18 -2.43 -8.64
N GLY A 108 -4.08 -1.49 -8.93
CA GLY A 108 -5.09 -1.58 -9.99
C GLY A 108 -6.33 -0.73 -9.70
N THR A 109 -7.34 -0.84 -10.57
CA THR A 109 -8.57 -0.02 -10.52
C THR A 109 -9.81 -0.79 -10.04
N GLY A 110 -9.67 -2.05 -9.64
CA GLY A 110 -10.75 -2.88 -9.09
C GLY A 110 -11.13 -2.50 -7.65
N THR A 111 -12.24 -3.07 -7.17
CA THR A 111 -12.70 -2.86 -5.79
C THR A 111 -11.62 -3.30 -4.80
N GLY A 112 -11.29 -2.41 -3.86
CA GLY A 112 -10.27 -2.66 -2.84
C GLY A 112 -8.82 -2.60 -3.36
N GLN A 113 -8.58 -2.09 -4.57
CA GLN A 113 -7.24 -1.86 -5.10
C GLN A 113 -6.81 -0.39 -4.96
N VAL A 114 -5.50 -0.15 -5.09
CA VAL A 114 -4.91 1.18 -5.13
C VAL A 114 -4.55 1.51 -6.59
N PRO A 115 -5.21 2.49 -7.23
CA PRO A 115 -4.82 2.94 -8.56
C PRO A 115 -3.41 3.52 -8.55
N ASP A 116 -2.60 3.13 -9.52
CA ASP A 116 -1.30 3.75 -9.76
C ASP A 116 -1.44 5.02 -10.62
N MET A 117 -0.31 5.68 -10.90
CA MET A 117 -0.30 6.86 -11.76
C MET A 117 -0.74 6.56 -13.20
N SER A 118 -0.49 5.34 -13.70
CA SER A 118 -0.87 4.96 -15.07
C SER A 118 -2.40 4.87 -15.26
N SER A 119 -3.13 4.72 -14.16
CA SER A 119 -4.59 4.76 -14.12
C SER A 119 -5.17 6.17 -14.35
N PHE A 120 -4.35 7.21 -14.26
CA PHE A 120 -4.71 8.60 -14.54
C PHE A 120 -4.10 9.03 -15.87
N THR A 121 -4.91 9.01 -16.92
CA THR A 121 -4.44 9.37 -18.27
C THR A 121 -4.88 10.78 -18.63
N THR A 122 -4.02 11.54 -19.30
CA THR A 122 -4.30 12.89 -19.74
C THR A 122 -3.75 13.11 -21.15
N GLY A 123 -4.28 14.10 -21.85
CA GLY A 123 -3.74 14.54 -23.13
C GLY A 123 -4.14 15.99 -23.41
N HIS A 124 -3.32 16.71 -24.16
CA HIS A 124 -3.58 18.09 -24.56
C HIS A 124 -3.04 18.39 -25.95
N SER A 125 -3.68 19.34 -26.65
CA SER A 125 -3.25 19.82 -27.97
C SER A 125 -2.59 21.21 -27.86
N GLY A 126 -1.33 21.34 -28.30
CA GLY A 126 -0.67 22.64 -28.58
C GLY A 126 0.17 23.26 -27.45
N ALA A 127 0.89 24.34 -27.81
CA ALA A 127 1.73 25.15 -26.91
C ALA A 127 0.93 26.24 -26.16
N ALA A 128 1.51 26.78 -25.09
CA ALA A 128 0.83 27.29 -23.91
C ALA A 128 0.27 28.74 -23.95
N ASP A 129 -0.19 29.30 -25.06
CA ASP A 129 -0.66 30.71 -25.07
C ASP A 129 -2.20 30.89 -24.99
N TRP A 130 -2.69 31.61 -23.99
CA TRP A 130 -4.09 32.05 -23.89
C TRP A 130 -4.33 33.24 -24.83
N PRO A 131 -5.45 33.33 -25.58
CA PRO A 131 -6.62 32.45 -25.66
C PRO A 131 -6.65 31.61 -26.96
N ILE A 132 -5.53 30.99 -27.36
CA ILE A 132 -5.48 30.16 -28.58
C ILE A 132 -6.32 28.88 -28.35
N PRO A 133 -7.11 28.38 -29.34
CA PRO A 133 -7.92 27.19 -29.17
C PRO A 133 -7.08 25.99 -28.73
N LYS A 134 -7.22 25.65 -27.45
CA LYS A 134 -6.60 24.50 -26.79
C LYS A 134 -7.69 23.52 -26.44
N SER A 135 -7.34 22.24 -26.47
CA SER A 135 -8.22 21.20 -25.98
C SER A 135 -7.41 20.20 -25.17
N GLY A 136 -8.05 19.60 -24.17
CA GLY A 136 -7.40 18.63 -23.31
C GLY A 136 -8.42 17.73 -22.64
N TRP A 137 -7.90 16.66 -22.05
CA TRP A 137 -8.71 15.70 -21.33
C TRP A 137 -7.92 15.06 -20.20
N SER A 138 -8.66 14.60 -19.20
CA SER A 138 -8.18 13.71 -18.15
C SER A 138 -9.20 12.60 -17.95
N LYS A 139 -8.72 11.38 -17.66
CA LYS A 139 -9.53 10.23 -17.32
C LYS A 139 -9.09 9.67 -15.98
N GLY A 140 -10.04 9.52 -15.07
CA GLY A 140 -9.83 8.91 -13.76
C GLY A 140 -9.94 7.39 -13.79
N PRO A 141 -9.46 6.71 -12.72
CA PRO A 141 -9.59 5.26 -12.54
C PRO A 141 -11.05 4.80 -12.42
N ASP A 142 -11.97 5.70 -12.08
CA ASP A 142 -13.42 5.49 -12.07
C ASP A 142 -14.06 5.47 -13.47
N GLY A 143 -13.24 5.69 -14.51
CA GLY A 143 -13.66 5.76 -15.91
C GLY A 143 -14.29 7.09 -16.29
N VAL A 144 -14.41 8.07 -15.38
CA VAL A 144 -14.90 9.40 -15.70
C VAL A 144 -13.85 10.13 -16.52
N ILE A 145 -14.31 10.69 -17.64
CA ILE A 145 -13.51 11.53 -18.51
C ILE A 145 -13.97 12.97 -18.29
N THR A 146 -13.03 13.88 -18.05
CA THR A 146 -13.23 15.33 -18.10
C THR A 146 -12.47 15.86 -19.29
N GLN A 147 -13.15 16.60 -20.16
CA GLN A 147 -12.55 17.24 -21.33
C GLN A 147 -12.80 18.73 -21.27
N TRP A 148 -11.88 19.52 -21.81
CA TRP A 148 -12.01 20.97 -21.85
C TRP A 148 -11.43 21.49 -23.15
N GLY A 149 -11.84 22.70 -23.51
CA GLY A 149 -11.19 23.42 -24.56
C GLY A 149 -11.81 24.76 -24.87
N ILE A 150 -11.25 25.45 -25.86
CA ILE A 150 -11.71 26.74 -26.36
C ILE A 150 -12.16 26.56 -27.80
N PHE A 151 -13.28 27.17 -28.17
CA PHE A 151 -13.78 27.21 -29.54
C PHE A 151 -14.38 28.59 -29.83
N GLY A 152 -14.44 28.95 -31.11
CA GLY A 152 -14.98 30.23 -31.56
C GLY A 152 -16.25 30.07 -32.38
N PHE A 153 -17.13 31.06 -32.29
CA PHE A 153 -18.17 31.29 -33.29
C PHE A 153 -17.61 32.22 -34.37
N PRO A 154 -17.52 31.80 -35.65
CA PRO A 154 -17.12 32.71 -36.71
C PRO A 154 -18.05 33.92 -36.80
N VAL A 155 -17.53 35.08 -37.20
CA VAL A 155 -18.33 36.31 -37.35
C VAL A 155 -19.54 36.04 -38.24
N GLY A 156 -20.74 36.44 -37.78
CA GLY A 156 -22.01 36.22 -38.47
C GLY A 156 -22.62 34.82 -38.32
N GLN A 157 -21.98 33.89 -37.60
CA GLN A 157 -22.53 32.55 -37.34
C GLN A 157 -23.19 32.46 -35.96
N THR A 158 -24.33 31.78 -35.88
CA THR A 158 -25.06 31.52 -34.62
C THR A 158 -24.83 30.10 -34.08
N GLY A 159 -24.01 29.30 -34.77
CA GLY A 159 -23.80 27.89 -34.46
C GLY A 159 -22.43 27.38 -34.89
N THR A 160 -21.87 26.46 -34.11
CA THR A 160 -20.62 25.79 -34.44
C THR A 160 -20.60 24.38 -33.84
N ASN A 161 -19.93 23.45 -34.52
CA ASN A 161 -19.74 22.09 -34.03
C ASN A 161 -18.37 21.97 -33.37
N VAL A 162 -18.36 21.49 -32.13
CA VAL A 162 -17.15 21.29 -31.33
C VAL A 162 -16.90 19.80 -31.23
N VAL A 163 -15.68 19.37 -31.57
CA VAL A 163 -15.24 17.97 -31.49
C VAL A 163 -14.49 17.78 -30.17
N PHE A 164 -14.80 16.71 -29.45
CA PHE A 164 -14.05 16.34 -28.26
C PHE A 164 -12.69 15.71 -28.62
N PRO A 165 -11.61 16.00 -27.87
CA PRO A 165 -10.31 15.36 -28.04
C PRO A 165 -10.36 13.84 -27.97
N LEU A 166 -11.23 13.30 -27.12
CA LEU A 166 -11.43 11.89 -26.91
C LEU A 166 -12.94 11.58 -26.97
N PRO A 167 -13.40 10.61 -27.78
CA PRO A 167 -14.80 10.19 -27.72
C PRO A 167 -15.16 9.64 -26.33
N PHE A 168 -16.26 10.11 -25.75
CA PHE A 168 -16.81 9.49 -24.53
C PHE A 168 -17.26 8.06 -24.85
N PRO A 169 -16.79 7.02 -24.14
CA PRO A 169 -17.10 5.63 -24.44
C PRO A 169 -18.59 5.25 -24.40
N ALA A 170 -19.41 5.91 -23.58
CA ALA A 170 -20.84 5.63 -23.44
C ALA A 170 -21.70 6.88 -23.70
N ARG A 171 -21.43 7.99 -23.02
CA ARG A 171 -22.26 9.21 -23.09
C ARG A 171 -21.55 10.45 -22.56
N VAL A 172 -22.06 11.60 -23.00
CA VAL A 172 -21.82 12.89 -22.34
C VAL A 172 -22.82 13.02 -21.20
N GLU A 173 -22.36 13.41 -20.02
CA GLU A 173 -23.19 13.63 -18.84
C GLU A 173 -23.44 15.12 -18.58
N SER A 174 -22.45 15.98 -18.84
CA SER A 174 -22.62 17.43 -18.75
C SER A 174 -21.67 18.18 -19.67
N ILE A 175 -22.11 19.37 -20.11
CA ILE A 175 -21.28 20.35 -20.83
C ILE A 175 -21.60 21.71 -20.22
N THR A 176 -20.57 22.40 -19.75
CA THR A 176 -20.67 23.78 -19.27
C THR A 176 -19.88 24.68 -20.22
N LEU A 177 -20.49 25.79 -20.60
CA LEU A 177 -19.90 26.80 -21.47
C LEU A 177 -19.65 28.08 -20.67
N THR A 178 -18.57 28.80 -20.98
CA THR A 178 -18.30 30.13 -20.41
C THR A 178 -17.68 31.03 -21.47
N MET A 179 -17.97 32.33 -21.44
CA MET A 179 -17.30 33.30 -22.30
C MET A 179 -15.79 33.34 -22.01
N ALA A 180 -14.97 33.39 -23.07
CA ALA A 180 -13.52 33.50 -22.95
C ALA A 180 -12.99 34.92 -23.19
N ASP A 181 -13.68 35.73 -24.02
CA ASP A 181 -13.12 36.99 -24.55
C ASP A 181 -14.13 38.14 -24.70
N ILE A 182 -15.34 38.02 -24.13
CA ILE A 182 -16.30 39.14 -24.15
C ILE A 182 -15.75 40.34 -23.37
N GLN A 183 -15.82 41.53 -23.98
CA GLN A 183 -15.33 42.77 -23.38
C GLN A 183 -16.39 43.43 -22.48
N GLU A 184 -15.93 44.24 -21.52
CA GLU A 184 -16.79 44.93 -20.54
C GLU A 184 -17.89 45.78 -21.20
N SER A 185 -17.59 46.43 -22.32
CA SER A 185 -18.56 47.23 -23.09
C SER A 185 -19.76 46.43 -23.62
N LEU A 186 -19.67 45.10 -23.65
CA LEU A 186 -20.71 44.18 -24.11
C LEU A 186 -21.35 43.37 -22.98
N LEU A 187 -20.94 43.58 -21.72
CA LEU A 187 -21.51 42.95 -20.53
C LEU A 187 -22.80 43.66 -20.08
N SER A 188 -23.82 43.69 -20.94
CA SER A 188 -25.15 44.23 -20.58
C SER A 188 -26.25 43.22 -20.90
N PRO A 189 -27.42 43.29 -20.21
CA PRO A 189 -28.57 42.44 -20.54
C PRO A 189 -29.07 42.57 -22.00
N ALA A 190 -28.76 43.68 -22.67
CA ALA A 190 -29.21 43.95 -24.03
C ALA A 190 -28.18 43.55 -25.10
N THR A 191 -26.89 43.45 -24.75
CA THR A 191 -25.79 43.23 -25.70
C THR A 191 -25.06 41.91 -25.50
N MET A 192 -25.16 41.30 -24.31
CA MET A 192 -24.51 40.03 -24.01
C MET A 192 -25.25 38.89 -24.73
N PRO A 193 -24.57 38.12 -25.59
CA PRO A 193 -25.22 37.02 -26.30
C PRO A 193 -25.49 35.86 -25.35
N ALA A 194 -26.70 35.32 -25.41
CA ALA A 194 -27.03 34.03 -24.81
C ALA A 194 -26.31 32.92 -25.58
N TYR A 195 -25.82 31.92 -24.86
CA TYR A 195 -25.18 30.74 -25.45
C TYR A 195 -25.74 29.47 -24.82
N GLY A 196 -25.64 28.37 -25.55
CA GLY A 196 -26.12 27.09 -25.07
C GLY A 196 -25.64 25.93 -25.92
N VAL A 197 -25.90 24.73 -25.41
CA VAL A 197 -25.63 23.48 -26.11
C VAL A 197 -26.93 22.97 -26.70
N ASN A 198 -26.92 22.64 -27.99
CA ASN A 198 -28.05 22.00 -28.65
C ASN A 198 -28.12 20.53 -28.23
N SER A 199 -29.22 20.11 -27.60
CA SER A 199 -29.45 18.73 -27.15
C SER A 199 -29.38 17.73 -28.30
N THR A 200 -30.02 18.03 -29.44
CA THR A 200 -30.01 17.17 -30.63
C THR A 200 -28.64 17.10 -31.30
N GLY A 201 -27.80 18.13 -31.10
CA GLY A 201 -26.44 18.18 -31.65
C GLY A 201 -25.37 17.56 -30.76
N THR A 202 -25.75 17.02 -29.59
CA THR A 202 -24.79 16.43 -28.64
C THR A 202 -24.63 14.93 -28.89
N SER A 203 -23.38 14.50 -28.99
CA SER A 203 -23.00 13.10 -29.23
C SER A 203 -21.75 12.74 -28.42
N ARG A 204 -21.36 11.47 -28.47
CA ARG A 204 -20.15 10.96 -27.81
C ARG A 204 -18.86 11.62 -28.31
N THR A 205 -18.87 12.19 -29.51
CA THR A 205 -17.67 12.74 -30.18
C THR A 205 -17.66 14.27 -30.21
N GLY A 206 -18.72 14.93 -29.76
CA GLY A 206 -18.79 16.39 -29.82
C GLY A 206 -20.19 16.92 -29.52
N PHE A 207 -20.34 18.24 -29.65
CA PHE A 207 -21.60 18.94 -29.45
C PHE A 207 -21.76 20.12 -30.41
N THR A 208 -23.00 20.51 -30.68
CA THR A 208 -23.30 21.76 -31.39
C THR A 208 -23.56 22.87 -30.37
N ALA A 209 -22.69 23.88 -30.35
CA ALA A 209 -22.90 25.10 -29.59
C ALA A 209 -23.75 26.09 -30.38
N ARG A 210 -24.57 26.86 -29.68
CA ARG A 210 -25.41 27.93 -30.23
C ARG A 210 -25.15 29.23 -29.48
N MET A 211 -25.24 30.35 -30.19
CA MET A 211 -25.24 31.69 -29.61
C MET A 211 -26.31 32.57 -30.24
N SER A 212 -26.87 33.51 -29.48
CA SER A 212 -27.70 34.58 -30.03
C SER A 212 -26.81 35.67 -30.65
N GLY A 213 -27.20 36.22 -31.80
CA GLY A 213 -26.47 37.33 -32.43
C GLY A 213 -25.37 36.88 -33.41
N ALA A 214 -24.56 37.83 -33.86
CA ALA A 214 -23.72 37.69 -35.06
C ALA A 214 -22.29 37.18 -34.79
N GLY A 215 -22.13 36.01 -34.19
CA GLY A 215 -20.81 35.36 -34.02
C GLY A 215 -19.73 36.22 -33.32
N GLY A 216 -18.47 35.84 -33.51
CA GLY A 216 -17.30 36.67 -33.23
C GLY A 216 -16.67 36.53 -31.85
N PHE A 217 -17.13 35.59 -31.02
CA PHE A 217 -16.64 35.36 -29.67
C PHE A 217 -16.08 33.95 -29.49
N ASN A 218 -15.15 33.81 -28.55
CA ASN A 218 -14.63 32.52 -28.12
C ASN A 218 -15.26 32.11 -26.77
N LEU A 219 -15.55 30.83 -26.65
CA LEU A 219 -16.05 30.21 -25.43
C LEU A 219 -15.11 29.10 -24.99
N CYS A 220 -14.99 28.96 -23.67
CA CYS A 220 -14.45 27.75 -23.06
C CYS A 220 -15.58 26.74 -22.87
N TYR A 221 -15.25 25.45 -22.95
CA TYR A 221 -16.10 24.38 -22.48
C TYR A 221 -15.37 23.50 -21.46
N ILE A 222 -16.15 22.93 -20.56
CA ILE A 222 -15.78 21.74 -19.80
C ILE A 222 -16.91 20.71 -19.97
N ALA A 223 -16.54 19.50 -20.34
CA ALA A 223 -17.47 18.40 -20.55
C ALA A 223 -17.07 17.22 -19.68
N LYS A 224 -18.06 16.53 -19.10
CA LYS A 224 -17.87 15.29 -18.35
C LYS A 224 -18.70 14.17 -18.95
N GLY A 225 -18.19 12.96 -18.86
CA GLY A 225 -18.85 11.77 -19.35
C GLY A 225 -18.07 10.49 -19.09
N ARG A 226 -18.58 9.39 -19.62
CA ARG A 226 -18.02 8.03 -19.50
C ARG A 226 -18.18 7.30 -20.81
#